data_AF-A0A4R1RSQ0-F1
#
_entry.id   AF-A0A4R1RSQ0-F1
#
_cell.length_a   1.000
_cell.length_b   1.000
_cell.length_c   1.000
_cell.angle_alpha   90.00
_cell.angle_beta   90.00
_cell.angle_gamma   90.00
#
_symmetry.space_group_name_H-M   'P 1'
#
loop_
_entity.id
_entity.type
_entity.pdbx_description
1 polymer ?
#
loop_
_entity_poly.entity_id
_entity_poly.type
_entity_poly.pdbx_seq_one_letter_code
_entity_poly.pdbx_strand_id
1 'polypeptide(L)'
;MTLKPAVRQSRAVFWITAIAFGSVIVATVFLANDMRNLKALVRHYHLDWFDPKPAPAPLPSEKTKGRVPSRQQLLRLLGPESKVGGGFLRVWPVSGPALCEKMNQTGVSNDGWKMSDFDAATFECSSETSVGTQGDVASFGSFFVIVRGDPSGRISLLRIKVVIPPSPDGEVLRERLRTVFDAAMEQTAWSDLSNASAAIGKLETVNEGGFGATLTFNREFSNPNSYNLALAVQPKTAGQRRTADYFNADRWFALAPGFASN
;
A
#
# COMPACT_ATOMS: atom_id res chain seq x y z
N MET A 1 37.35 -25.43 60.32
CA MET A 1 37.44 -24.67 59.06
C MET A 1 36.28 -23.69 59.05
N THR A 2 36.57 -22.40 59.19
CA THR A 2 35.56 -21.35 59.40
C THR A 2 35.27 -20.66 58.07
N LEU A 3 34.14 -20.97 57.45
CA LEU A 3 33.70 -20.32 56.21
C LEU A 3 33.18 -18.91 56.55
N LYS A 4 33.93 -17.88 56.15
CA LYS A 4 33.47 -16.48 56.17
C LYS A 4 32.28 -16.33 55.20
N PRO A 5 31.22 -15.60 55.56
CA PRO A 5 30.04 -15.54 54.71
C PRO A 5 30.27 -14.50 53.59
N ALA A 6 30.13 -14.94 52.34
CA ALA A 6 30.26 -14.12 51.14
C ALA A 6 29.00 -13.25 50.91
N VAL A 7 28.63 -12.38 51.84
CA VAL A 7 27.39 -11.57 51.75
C VAL A 7 27.60 -10.25 51.00
N ARG A 8 28.85 -9.77 50.93
CA ARG A 8 29.15 -8.41 50.46
C ARG A 8 29.18 -8.27 48.92
N GLN A 9 29.53 -9.33 48.18
CA GLN A 9 29.54 -9.31 46.72
C GLN A 9 28.13 -9.38 46.11
N SER A 10 27.20 -10.13 46.72
CA SER A 10 25.82 -10.26 46.23
C SER A 10 25.04 -8.93 46.29
N ARG A 11 25.22 -8.15 47.36
CA ARG A 11 24.58 -6.83 47.50
C ARG A 11 25.12 -5.81 46.51
N ALA A 12 26.44 -5.85 46.22
CA ALA A 12 27.05 -4.95 45.26
C ALA A 12 26.55 -5.22 43.84
N VAL A 13 26.49 -6.49 43.43
CA VAL A 13 25.95 -6.89 42.12
C VAL A 13 24.47 -6.49 42.00
N PHE A 14 23.66 -6.74 43.02
CA PHE A 14 22.25 -6.33 43.03
C PHE A 14 22.06 -4.82 42.81
N TRP A 15 22.81 -3.98 43.52
CA TRP A 15 22.69 -2.52 43.35
C TRP A 15 23.18 -2.05 41.99
N ILE A 16 24.25 -2.63 41.45
CA ILE A 16 24.73 -2.32 40.09
C ILE A 16 23.65 -2.67 39.06
N THR A 17 23.08 -3.86 39.17
CA THR A 17 22.00 -4.31 38.27
C THR A 17 20.75 -3.44 38.41
N ALA A 18 20.34 -3.10 39.63
CA ALA A 18 19.19 -2.24 39.87
C ALA A 18 19.38 -0.83 39.30
N ILE A 19 20.57 -0.24 39.44
CA ILE A 19 20.91 1.07 38.86
C ILE A 19 20.92 0.99 37.33
N ALA A 20 21.46 -0.08 36.75
CA ALA A 20 21.49 -0.27 35.30
C ALA A 20 20.07 -0.38 34.71
N PHE A 21 19.17 -1.15 35.33
CA PHE A 21 17.78 -1.22 34.88
C PHE A 21 17.04 0.10 35.12
N GLY A 22 17.27 0.75 36.26
CA GLY A 22 16.69 2.06 36.58
C GLY A 22 17.09 3.13 35.56
N SER A 23 18.36 3.17 35.14
CA SER A 23 18.84 4.15 34.17
C SER A 23 18.24 3.93 32.78
N VAL A 24 18.05 2.68 32.34
CA VAL A 24 17.38 2.36 31.08
C VAL A 24 15.91 2.79 31.08
N ILE A 25 15.20 2.58 32.20
CA ILE A 25 13.81 3.01 32.35
C ILE A 25 13.71 4.55 32.33
N VAL A 26 14.60 5.24 33.05
CA VAL A 26 14.63 6.71 33.06
C VAL A 26 14.97 7.27 31.67
N ALA A 27 15.95 6.68 30.98
CA ALA A 27 16.31 7.08 29.62
C ALA A 27 15.15 6.92 28.64
N THR A 28 14.44 5.78 28.70
CA THR A 28 13.27 5.56 27.85
C THR A 28 12.13 6.56 28.13
N VAL A 29 11.87 6.92 29.39
CA VAL A 29 10.87 7.94 29.74
C VAL A 29 11.25 9.34 29.22
N PHE A 30 12.53 9.71 29.28
CA PHE A 30 13.00 11.01 28.79
C PHE A 30 13.04 11.09 27.26
N LEU A 31 13.39 10.00 26.57
CA LEU A 31 13.53 9.96 25.11
C LEU A 31 12.24 9.55 24.39
N ALA A 32 11.26 8.97 25.08
CA ALA A 32 9.98 8.61 24.49
C ALA A 32 9.24 9.83 23.93
N ASN A 33 8.47 9.60 22.86
CA ASN A 33 7.61 10.59 22.22
C ASN A 33 8.35 11.89 21.86
N ASP A 34 9.32 11.77 20.94
CA ASP A 34 10.15 12.88 20.41
C ASP A 34 10.83 13.72 21.52
N MET A 35 11.34 13.03 22.56
CA MET A 35 12.05 13.66 23.68
C MET A 35 11.21 14.72 24.42
N ARG A 36 9.86 14.60 24.40
CA ARG A 36 8.95 15.61 24.95
C ARG A 36 9.22 15.91 26.43
N ASN A 37 9.49 14.88 27.23
CA ASN A 37 9.77 15.03 28.67
C ASN A 37 11.13 15.68 28.91
N LEU A 38 12.14 15.35 28.10
CA LEU A 38 13.45 15.99 28.17
C LEU A 38 13.35 17.47 27.77
N LYS A 39 12.67 17.79 26.67
CA LYS A 39 12.41 19.18 26.23
C LYS A 39 11.62 19.99 27.26
N ALA A 40 10.78 19.36 28.08
CA ALA A 40 10.06 20.03 29.17
C ALA A 40 11.00 20.35 30.35
N LEU A 41 11.85 19.39 30.75
CA LEU A 41 12.85 19.56 31.80
C LEU A 41 13.85 20.67 31.44
N VAL A 42 14.37 20.64 30.21
CA VAL A 42 15.36 21.60 29.69
C VAL A 42 14.81 23.02 29.67
N ARG A 43 13.53 23.20 29.32
CA ARG A 43 12.84 24.49 29.42
C ARG A 43 12.60 24.95 30.87
N HIS A 44 12.34 24.04 31.79
CA HIS A 44 12.12 24.37 33.20
C HIS A 44 13.40 24.90 33.86
N TYR A 45 14.56 24.37 33.49
CA TYR A 45 15.86 24.79 34.02
C TYR A 45 16.59 25.82 33.15
N HIS A 46 15.95 26.35 32.11
CA HIS A 46 16.52 27.36 31.19
C HIS A 46 17.89 26.94 30.61
N LEU A 47 17.96 25.70 30.11
CA LEU A 47 19.17 25.13 29.51
C LEU A 47 19.08 25.23 27.98
N ASP A 48 20.05 25.89 27.33
CA ASP A 48 20.02 26.18 25.88
C ASP A 48 20.49 24.99 25.01
N TRP A 49 20.22 23.75 25.42
CA TRP A 49 20.73 22.54 24.74
C TRP A 49 20.11 22.27 23.37
N PHE A 50 18.92 22.82 23.10
CA PHE A 50 18.19 22.62 21.85
C PHE A 50 17.97 23.90 21.06
N ASP A 51 18.52 25.03 21.51
CA ASP A 51 18.38 26.27 20.76
C ASP A 51 19.22 26.19 19.49
N PRO A 52 18.61 26.35 18.30
CA PRO A 52 19.35 26.39 17.07
C PRO A 52 20.28 27.59 17.12
N LYS A 53 21.59 27.34 16.94
CA LYS A 53 22.60 28.38 16.76
C LYS A 53 22.05 29.39 15.73
N PRO A 54 21.97 30.69 16.05
CA PRO A 54 21.37 31.66 15.16
C PRO A 54 22.08 31.58 13.81
N ALA A 55 21.29 31.31 12.76
CA ALA A 55 21.80 31.29 11.41
C ALA A 55 22.50 32.64 11.15
N PRO A 56 23.68 32.64 10.50
CA PRO A 56 24.33 33.89 10.13
C PRO A 56 23.33 34.73 9.32
N ALA A 57 23.31 36.03 9.61
CA ALA A 57 22.43 36.98 8.94
C ALA A 57 22.52 36.78 7.42
N PRO A 58 21.39 36.78 6.69
CA PRO A 58 21.41 36.58 5.26
C PRO A 58 22.33 37.63 4.63
N LEU A 59 23.29 37.17 3.83
CA LEU A 59 24.13 38.04 3.01
C LEU A 59 23.21 38.97 2.21
N PRO A 60 23.59 40.24 1.99
CA PRO A 60 22.80 41.16 1.20
C PRO A 60 22.57 40.53 -0.18
N SER A 61 21.32 40.17 -0.49
CA SER A 61 21.01 39.62 -1.81
C SER A 61 21.29 40.69 -2.85
N GLU A 62 22.22 40.41 -3.75
CA GLU A 62 22.42 41.21 -4.95
C GLU A 62 21.08 41.27 -5.68
N LYS A 63 20.55 42.48 -5.86
CA LYS A 63 19.24 42.70 -6.48
C LYS A 63 19.32 42.33 -7.95
N THR A 64 19.18 41.05 -8.28
CA THR A 64 18.87 40.64 -9.63
C THR A 64 17.54 41.28 -10.00
N LYS A 65 17.53 42.15 -11.02
CA LYS A 65 16.33 42.70 -11.64
C LYS A 65 15.57 41.59 -12.39
N GLY A 66 15.18 40.53 -11.70
CA GLY A 66 14.20 39.56 -12.15
C GLY A 66 12.83 40.04 -11.72
N ARG A 67 11.89 40.14 -12.65
CA ARG A 67 10.49 40.44 -12.35
C ARG A 67 9.94 39.32 -11.47
N VAL A 68 9.94 39.52 -10.16
CA VAL A 68 9.30 38.58 -9.23
C VAL A 68 7.81 38.55 -9.60
N PRO A 69 7.23 37.37 -9.91
CA PRO A 69 5.80 37.29 -10.16
C PRO A 69 5.08 37.83 -8.93
N SER A 70 4.06 38.66 -9.16
CA SER A 70 3.34 39.34 -8.07
C SER A 70 2.88 38.31 -7.03
N ARG A 71 2.84 38.68 -5.75
CA ARG A 71 2.38 37.82 -4.64
C ARG A 71 1.02 37.15 -4.94
N GLN A 72 0.20 37.78 -5.78
CA GLN A 72 -1.09 37.28 -6.27
C GLN A 72 -0.98 36.04 -7.18
N GLN A 73 0.10 35.90 -7.96
CA GLN A 73 0.36 34.69 -8.77
C GLN A 73 0.76 33.50 -7.90
N LEU A 74 1.48 33.72 -6.79
CA LEU A 74 1.77 32.65 -5.83
C LEU A 74 0.50 32.16 -5.09
N LEU A 75 -0.43 33.08 -4.78
CA LEU A 75 -1.72 32.72 -4.17
C LEU A 75 -2.64 31.91 -5.08
N ARG A 76 -2.44 31.90 -6.40
CA ARG A 76 -3.24 31.03 -7.31
C ARG A 76 -2.80 29.57 -7.28
N LEU A 77 -1.54 29.30 -6.92
CA LEU A 77 -1.03 27.94 -6.70
C LEU A 77 -1.44 27.39 -5.33
N LEU A 78 -1.66 28.29 -4.36
CA LEU A 78 -2.18 27.99 -3.03
C LEU A 78 -3.69 28.24 -3.05
N GLY A 79 -4.44 27.36 -3.71
CA GLY A 79 -5.90 27.39 -3.65
C GLY A 79 -6.40 27.45 -2.19
N PRO A 80 -7.63 27.94 -1.95
CA PRO A 80 -8.13 28.14 -0.59
C PRO A 80 -7.96 26.86 0.22
N GLU A 81 -7.33 26.96 1.39
CA GLU A 81 -7.23 25.84 2.32
C GLU A 81 -8.65 25.31 2.55
N SER A 82 -8.89 24.10 2.05
CA SER A 82 -10.13 23.40 2.31
C SER A 82 -10.22 23.18 3.82
N LYS A 83 -11.18 23.84 4.48
CA LYS A 83 -11.50 23.59 5.90
C LYS A 83 -11.93 22.14 6.17
N VAL A 84 -12.11 21.35 5.12
CA VAL A 84 -12.42 19.92 5.19
C VAL A 84 -11.19 19.13 4.75
N GLY A 85 -10.60 18.36 5.67
CA GLY A 85 -9.42 17.55 5.36
C GLY A 85 -9.64 16.57 4.20
N GLY A 86 -8.65 16.47 3.31
CA GLY A 86 -8.55 15.37 2.34
C GLY A 86 -8.14 14.06 3.03
N GLY A 87 -8.29 12.95 2.33
CA GLY A 87 -7.78 11.64 2.76
C GLY A 87 -6.74 11.09 1.80
N PHE A 88 -5.85 10.21 2.28
CA PHE A 88 -4.92 9.49 1.41
C PHE A 88 -5.67 8.53 0.50
N LEU A 89 -5.43 8.66 -0.80
CA LEU A 89 -6.04 7.82 -1.82
C LEU A 89 -4.96 6.88 -2.38
N ARG A 90 -5.25 5.58 -2.37
CA ARG A 90 -4.51 4.59 -3.15
C ARG A 90 -5.27 4.34 -4.44
N VAL A 91 -4.53 4.32 -5.54
CA VAL A 91 -5.03 4.02 -6.89
C VAL A 91 -4.12 2.98 -7.51
N TRP A 92 -4.66 2.24 -8.47
CA TRP A 92 -3.80 1.47 -9.38
C TRP A 92 -2.97 2.46 -10.21
N PRO A 93 -1.64 2.33 -10.23
CA PRO A 93 -0.78 3.22 -11.01
C PRO A 93 -0.86 2.93 -12.52
N VAL A 94 -1.48 1.81 -12.90
CA VAL A 94 -1.69 1.37 -14.28
C VAL A 94 -3.16 1.45 -14.66
N SER A 95 -3.42 1.65 -15.95
CA SER A 95 -4.78 1.61 -16.48
C SER A 95 -5.27 0.17 -16.67
N GLY A 96 -6.58 -0.02 -16.63
CA GLY A 96 -7.26 -1.28 -16.96
C GLY A 96 -6.80 -1.86 -18.30
N PRO A 97 -6.84 -1.10 -19.41
CA PRO A 97 -6.31 -1.56 -20.69
C PRO A 97 -4.86 -2.04 -20.63
N ALA A 98 -3.97 -1.30 -19.95
CA ALA A 98 -2.57 -1.69 -19.83
C ALA A 98 -2.39 -2.98 -19.00
N LEU A 99 -3.15 -3.14 -17.92
CA LEU A 99 -3.10 -4.36 -17.11
C LEU A 99 -3.64 -5.58 -17.88
N CYS A 100 -4.73 -5.43 -18.61
CA CYS A 100 -5.30 -6.51 -19.43
C CYS A 100 -4.35 -6.94 -20.56
N GLU A 101 -3.69 -5.98 -21.19
CA GLU A 101 -2.66 -6.25 -22.19
C GLU A 101 -1.47 -6.99 -21.57
N LYS A 102 -1.02 -6.55 -20.38
CA LYS A 102 0.05 -7.23 -19.65
C LYS A 102 -0.33 -8.67 -19.28
N MET A 103 -1.58 -8.92 -18.92
CA MET A 103 -2.10 -10.26 -18.65
C MET A 103 -2.12 -11.14 -19.91
N ASN A 104 -2.48 -10.59 -21.08
CA ASN A 104 -2.36 -11.31 -22.34
C ASN A 104 -0.91 -11.73 -22.60
N GLN A 105 0.05 -10.83 -22.36
CA GLN A 105 1.48 -11.11 -22.53
C GLN A 105 2.02 -12.18 -21.56
N THR A 106 1.39 -12.38 -20.41
CA THR A 106 1.74 -13.44 -19.44
C THR A 106 0.97 -14.75 -19.66
N GLY A 107 0.27 -14.90 -20.80
CA GLY A 107 -0.42 -16.14 -21.17
C GLY A 107 -1.84 -16.27 -20.62
N VAL A 108 -2.43 -15.17 -20.16
CA VAL A 108 -3.84 -15.09 -19.75
C VAL A 108 -4.65 -14.39 -20.84
N SER A 109 -5.15 -15.19 -21.78
CA SER A 109 -5.94 -14.71 -22.91
C SER A 109 -7.25 -14.06 -22.43
N ASN A 110 -7.44 -12.79 -22.74
CA ASN A 110 -8.61 -12.00 -22.38
C ASN A 110 -9.07 -11.13 -23.56
N ASP A 111 -10.34 -10.71 -23.53
CA ASP A 111 -10.99 -9.94 -24.60
C ASP A 111 -10.61 -8.44 -24.64
N GLY A 112 -9.59 -8.03 -23.89
CA GLY A 112 -9.25 -6.63 -23.68
C GLY A 112 -10.25 -5.89 -22.77
N TRP A 113 -10.01 -4.59 -22.60
CA TRP A 113 -10.82 -3.74 -21.72
C TRP A 113 -12.13 -3.35 -22.40
N LYS A 114 -13.23 -3.97 -22.00
CA LYS A 114 -14.55 -3.77 -22.61
C LYS A 114 -15.62 -3.44 -21.57
N MET A 115 -16.73 -2.86 -22.02
CA MET A 115 -17.89 -2.63 -21.16
C MET A 115 -18.43 -3.96 -20.62
N SER A 116 -18.86 -3.99 -19.36
CA SER A 116 -19.45 -5.18 -18.76
C SER A 116 -20.83 -5.45 -19.35
N ASP A 117 -21.16 -6.73 -19.52
CA ASP A 117 -22.48 -7.15 -20.02
C ASP A 117 -23.63 -6.79 -19.07
N PHE A 118 -23.33 -6.48 -17.80
CA PHE A 118 -24.32 -6.21 -16.76
C PHE A 118 -24.59 -4.71 -16.53
N ASP A 119 -23.63 -3.85 -16.85
CA ASP A 119 -23.69 -2.42 -16.52
C ASP A 119 -22.76 -1.58 -17.41
N ALA A 120 -23.29 -0.45 -17.90
CA ALA A 120 -22.55 0.47 -18.77
C ALA A 120 -21.49 1.31 -18.05
N ALA A 121 -21.57 1.45 -16.72
CA ALA A 121 -20.59 2.18 -15.92
C ALA A 121 -19.37 1.32 -15.54
N THR A 122 -19.41 0.01 -15.80
CA THR A 122 -18.35 -0.93 -15.45
C THR A 122 -17.63 -1.39 -16.71
N PHE A 123 -16.29 -1.32 -16.69
CA PHE A 123 -15.46 -1.94 -17.72
C PHE A 123 -14.63 -3.05 -17.10
N GLU A 124 -14.38 -4.10 -17.87
CA GLU A 124 -13.68 -5.28 -17.41
C GLU A 124 -12.94 -6.01 -18.52
N CYS A 125 -11.98 -6.83 -18.11
CA CYS A 125 -11.42 -7.90 -18.92
C CYS A 125 -11.39 -9.16 -18.05
N SER A 126 -11.67 -10.30 -18.66
CA SER A 126 -11.68 -11.59 -17.96
C SER A 126 -11.10 -12.69 -18.82
N SER A 127 -10.66 -13.74 -18.15
CA SER A 127 -10.15 -14.96 -18.76
C SER A 127 -10.62 -16.15 -17.94
N GLU A 128 -10.99 -17.24 -18.63
CA GLU A 128 -11.26 -18.53 -18.02
C GLU A 128 -10.46 -19.61 -18.73
N THR A 129 -9.88 -20.51 -17.97
CA THR A 129 -9.21 -21.70 -18.49
C THR A 129 -9.52 -22.87 -17.58
N SER A 130 -9.83 -24.02 -18.17
CA SER A 130 -10.09 -25.26 -17.45
C SER A 130 -9.17 -26.37 -17.93
N VAL A 131 -8.85 -27.29 -17.02
CA VAL A 131 -8.01 -28.47 -17.24
C VAL A 131 -8.70 -29.70 -16.66
N GLY A 132 -8.31 -30.88 -17.13
CA GLY A 132 -8.89 -32.15 -16.70
C GLY A 132 -10.31 -32.38 -17.21
N THR A 133 -10.96 -33.42 -16.66
CA THR A 133 -12.30 -33.85 -17.10
C THR A 133 -13.37 -33.23 -16.22
N GLN A 134 -14.30 -32.48 -16.83
CA GLN A 134 -15.41 -31.87 -16.11
C GLN A 134 -16.24 -32.94 -15.37
N GLY A 135 -16.50 -32.72 -14.08
CA GLY A 135 -17.23 -33.66 -13.21
C GLY A 135 -16.35 -34.61 -12.41
N ASP A 136 -15.07 -34.74 -12.76
CA ASP A 136 -14.10 -35.47 -11.94
C ASP A 136 -13.34 -34.51 -11.01
N VAL A 137 -13.68 -34.53 -9.72
CA VAL A 137 -13.08 -33.65 -8.71
C VAL A 137 -11.57 -33.91 -8.51
N ALA A 138 -11.08 -35.10 -8.89
CA ALA A 138 -9.66 -35.44 -8.76
C ALA A 138 -8.80 -34.84 -9.88
N SER A 139 -9.38 -34.56 -11.05
CA SER A 139 -8.64 -34.05 -12.22
C SER A 139 -9.08 -32.67 -12.68
N PHE A 140 -10.33 -32.26 -12.43
CA PHE A 140 -10.85 -30.98 -12.90
C PHE A 140 -10.23 -29.80 -12.16
N GLY A 141 -9.65 -28.89 -12.93
CA GLY A 141 -9.16 -27.61 -12.45
C GLY A 141 -9.71 -26.47 -13.30
N SER A 142 -9.83 -25.30 -12.68
CA SER A 142 -10.24 -24.08 -13.38
C SER A 142 -9.46 -22.89 -12.86
N PHE A 143 -9.25 -21.90 -13.73
CA PHE A 143 -8.62 -20.65 -13.43
C PHE A 143 -9.43 -19.55 -14.11
N PHE A 144 -10.08 -18.73 -13.30
CA PHE A 144 -10.83 -17.57 -13.73
C PHE A 144 -10.19 -16.32 -13.15
N VAL A 145 -9.98 -15.31 -13.98
CA VAL A 145 -9.51 -14.00 -13.53
C VAL A 145 -10.34 -12.91 -14.18
N ILE A 146 -10.60 -11.86 -13.40
CA ILE A 146 -11.32 -10.69 -13.85
C ILE A 146 -10.70 -9.43 -13.26
N VAL A 147 -10.48 -8.44 -14.11
CA VAL A 147 -10.13 -7.07 -13.73
C VAL A 147 -11.35 -6.21 -14.02
N ARG A 148 -11.80 -5.43 -13.04
CA ARG A 148 -12.92 -4.48 -13.18
C ARG A 148 -12.50 -3.08 -12.85
N GLY A 149 -13.17 -2.14 -13.48
CA GLY A 149 -12.95 -0.72 -13.33
C GLY A 149 -14.04 0.09 -14.02
N ASP A 150 -13.67 1.28 -14.47
CA ASP A 150 -14.57 2.21 -15.13
C ASP A 150 -14.12 2.52 -16.58
N PRO A 151 -14.95 3.27 -17.36
CA PRO A 151 -14.64 3.59 -18.76
C PRO A 151 -13.36 4.40 -18.95
N SER A 152 -12.91 5.13 -17.92
CA SER A 152 -11.64 5.88 -17.95
C SER A 152 -10.41 4.98 -17.76
N GLY A 153 -10.62 3.68 -17.53
CA GLY A 153 -9.56 2.71 -17.29
C GLY A 153 -9.07 2.69 -15.84
N ARG A 154 -9.78 3.30 -14.88
CA ARG A 154 -9.41 3.16 -13.46
C ARG A 154 -9.86 1.81 -12.95
N ILE A 155 -8.93 1.04 -12.41
CA ILE A 155 -9.19 -0.29 -11.85
C ILE A 155 -9.74 -0.15 -10.43
N SER A 156 -10.80 -0.91 -10.13
CA SER A 156 -11.39 -1.04 -8.81
C SER A 156 -11.14 -2.41 -8.17
N LEU A 157 -11.03 -3.47 -8.98
CA LEU A 157 -10.94 -4.85 -8.51
C LEU A 157 -10.10 -5.69 -9.47
N LEU A 158 -9.20 -6.50 -8.91
CA LEU A 158 -8.67 -7.72 -9.52
C LEU A 158 -9.17 -8.91 -8.69
N ARG A 159 -9.80 -9.88 -9.33
CA ARG A 159 -10.26 -11.12 -8.67
C ARG A 159 -9.80 -12.33 -9.45
N ILE A 160 -9.28 -13.32 -8.73
CA ILE A 160 -8.90 -14.63 -9.28
C ILE A 160 -9.69 -15.69 -8.51
N LYS A 161 -10.33 -16.61 -9.23
CA LYS A 161 -10.85 -17.85 -8.67
C LYS A 161 -10.09 -19.00 -9.30
N VAL A 162 -9.61 -19.92 -8.48
CA VAL A 162 -8.87 -21.08 -8.96
C VAL A 162 -9.33 -22.34 -8.24
N VAL A 163 -9.45 -23.43 -8.98
CA VAL A 163 -9.66 -24.78 -8.45
C VAL A 163 -8.42 -25.60 -8.79
N ILE A 164 -7.70 -26.04 -7.77
CA ILE A 164 -6.40 -26.71 -7.87
C ILE A 164 -6.58 -28.20 -7.51
N PRO A 165 -6.78 -29.10 -8.50
CA PRO A 165 -6.84 -30.53 -8.24
C PRO A 165 -5.49 -31.08 -7.76
N PRO A 166 -5.46 -32.21 -7.02
CA PRO A 166 -4.22 -32.87 -6.63
C PRO A 166 -3.62 -33.68 -7.81
N SER A 167 -3.38 -33.03 -8.93
CA SER A 167 -2.88 -33.62 -10.18
C SER A 167 -1.75 -32.75 -10.78
N PRO A 168 -0.98 -33.25 -11.76
CA PRO A 168 0.00 -32.44 -12.48
C PRO A 168 -0.61 -31.16 -13.08
N ASP A 169 -1.85 -31.22 -13.54
CA ASP A 169 -2.59 -30.06 -14.06
C ASP A 169 -2.86 -29.01 -12.97
N GLY A 170 -3.07 -29.45 -11.72
CA GLY A 170 -3.21 -28.56 -10.57
C GLY A 170 -1.93 -27.75 -10.29
N GLU A 171 -0.76 -28.34 -10.44
CA GLU A 171 0.51 -27.62 -10.29
C GLU A 171 0.68 -26.55 -11.38
N VAL A 172 0.22 -26.82 -12.61
CA VAL A 172 0.18 -25.80 -13.69
C VAL A 172 -0.73 -24.63 -13.31
N LEU A 173 -1.90 -24.90 -12.71
CA LEU A 173 -2.80 -23.84 -12.24
C LEU A 173 -2.24 -23.06 -11.05
N ARG A 174 -1.52 -23.72 -10.14
CA ARG A 174 -0.84 -23.07 -9.02
C ARG A 174 0.24 -22.11 -9.52
N GLU A 175 1.05 -22.55 -10.48
CA GLU A 175 2.10 -21.71 -11.06
C GLU A 175 1.51 -20.54 -11.86
N ARG A 176 0.39 -20.76 -12.55
CA ARG A 176 -0.38 -19.70 -13.21
C ARG A 176 -0.89 -18.66 -12.20
N LEU A 177 -1.47 -19.09 -11.08
CA LEU A 177 -1.88 -18.20 -9.98
C LEU A 177 -0.72 -17.32 -9.51
N ARG A 178 0.43 -17.94 -9.23
CA ARG A 178 1.63 -17.24 -8.77
C ARG A 178 2.10 -16.21 -9.81
N THR A 179 2.22 -16.62 -11.06
CA THR A 179 2.68 -15.76 -12.17
C THR A 179 1.78 -14.55 -12.37
N VAL A 180 0.45 -14.74 -12.35
CA VAL A 180 -0.52 -13.65 -12.52
C VAL A 180 -0.50 -12.70 -11.32
N PHE A 181 -0.41 -13.25 -10.11
CA PHE A 181 -0.34 -12.44 -8.90
C PHE A 181 0.95 -11.61 -8.86
N ASP A 182 2.11 -12.22 -9.12
CA ASP A 182 3.39 -11.53 -9.13
C ASP A 182 3.42 -10.42 -10.20
N ALA A 183 2.89 -10.69 -11.40
CA ALA A 183 2.75 -9.68 -12.45
C ALA A 183 1.85 -8.51 -12.01
N ALA A 184 0.73 -8.78 -11.34
CA ALA A 184 -0.13 -7.72 -10.81
C ALA A 184 0.58 -6.91 -9.71
N MET A 185 1.37 -7.56 -8.85
CA MET A 185 2.13 -6.87 -7.80
C MET A 185 3.24 -5.98 -8.37
N GLU A 186 3.95 -6.45 -9.40
CA GLU A 186 4.93 -5.64 -10.14
C GLU A 186 4.30 -4.36 -10.70
N GLN A 187 3.09 -4.47 -11.28
CA GLN A 187 2.37 -3.32 -11.84
C GLN A 187 1.90 -2.34 -10.76
N THR A 188 1.63 -2.78 -9.53
CA THR A 188 1.11 -1.89 -8.47
C THR A 188 2.20 -1.20 -7.64
N ALA A 189 3.40 -1.79 -7.56
CA ALA A 189 4.47 -1.37 -6.65
C ALA A 189 4.02 -1.26 -5.16
N TRP A 190 2.98 -2.00 -4.75
CA TRP A 190 2.49 -2.00 -3.37
C TRP A 190 3.35 -2.91 -2.49
N SER A 191 4.48 -2.37 -2.01
CA SER A 191 5.46 -3.10 -1.20
C SER A 191 4.92 -3.59 0.15
N ASP A 192 3.86 -2.96 0.66
CA ASP A 192 3.18 -3.36 1.89
C ASP A 192 2.42 -4.68 1.77
N LEU A 193 2.19 -5.18 0.54
CA LEU A 193 1.59 -6.49 0.27
C LEU A 193 2.64 -7.57 -0.10
N SER A 194 3.94 -7.26 0.06
CA SER A 194 5.03 -8.16 -0.36
C SER A 194 5.02 -9.53 0.34
N ASN A 195 4.60 -9.58 1.61
CA ASN A 195 4.50 -10.85 2.35
C ASN A 195 3.39 -11.77 1.80
N ALA A 196 2.39 -11.21 1.12
CA ALA A 196 1.27 -11.98 0.61
C ALA A 196 1.66 -12.92 -0.52
N SER A 197 2.64 -12.59 -1.37
CA SER A 197 3.09 -13.47 -2.47
C SER A 197 3.58 -14.82 -1.93
N ALA A 198 4.38 -14.81 -0.86
CA ALA A 198 4.90 -16.02 -0.25
C ALA A 198 3.79 -16.89 0.37
N ALA A 199 2.79 -16.27 1.02
CA ALA A 199 1.65 -16.97 1.61
C ALA A 199 0.70 -17.55 0.54
N ILE A 200 0.39 -16.77 -0.50
CA ILE A 200 -0.43 -17.20 -1.65
C ILE A 200 0.24 -18.38 -2.38
N GLY A 201 1.57 -18.34 -2.56
CA GLY A 201 2.33 -19.44 -3.14
C GLY A 201 2.23 -20.75 -2.35
N LYS A 202 2.03 -20.67 -1.02
CA LYS A 202 1.79 -21.82 -0.14
C LYS A 202 0.31 -22.18 0.03
N LEU A 203 -0.58 -21.48 -0.67
CA LEU A 203 -2.04 -21.61 -0.54
C LEU A 203 -2.55 -21.34 0.89
N GLU A 204 -1.84 -20.50 1.64
CA GLU A 204 -2.20 -20.05 2.98
C GLU A 204 -3.19 -18.88 2.91
N THR A 205 -4.12 -18.78 3.86
CA THR A 205 -5.10 -17.68 3.85
C THR A 205 -4.43 -16.35 4.16
N VAL A 206 -4.74 -15.33 3.36
CA VAL A 206 -4.27 -13.95 3.52
C VAL A 206 -5.47 -13.02 3.68
N ASN A 207 -5.37 -12.13 4.65
CA ASN A 207 -6.29 -11.01 4.80
C ASN A 207 -5.48 -9.78 5.23
N GLU A 208 -5.00 -9.04 4.25
CA GLU A 208 -4.20 -7.85 4.45
C GLU A 208 -4.99 -6.62 3.98
N GLY A 209 -5.10 -5.64 4.87
CA GLY A 209 -5.69 -4.34 4.57
C GLY A 209 -4.67 -3.26 4.87
N GLY A 210 -4.49 -2.31 3.94
CA GLY A 210 -3.51 -1.25 4.09
C GLY A 210 -3.80 -0.08 3.16
N PHE A 211 -3.68 1.16 3.68
CA PHE A 211 -3.71 2.43 2.94
C PHE A 211 -4.69 2.49 1.75
N GLY A 212 -5.95 2.06 1.91
CA GLY A 212 -6.97 2.18 0.87
C GLY A 212 -7.02 1.05 -0.16
N ALA A 213 -6.35 -0.07 0.08
CA ALA A 213 -6.59 -1.33 -0.64
C ALA A 213 -6.72 -2.51 0.34
N THR A 214 -7.36 -3.58 -0.12
CA THR A 214 -7.53 -4.82 0.62
C THR A 214 -7.18 -6.00 -0.28
N LEU A 215 -6.30 -6.86 0.20
CA LEU A 215 -5.96 -8.15 -0.39
C LEU A 215 -6.55 -9.26 0.46
N THR A 216 -7.40 -10.07 -0.13
CA THR A 216 -7.93 -11.28 0.48
C THR A 216 -7.57 -12.48 -0.38
N PHE A 217 -7.15 -13.56 0.25
CA PHE A 217 -6.97 -14.85 -0.39
C PHE A 217 -7.43 -15.92 0.59
N ASN A 218 -8.46 -16.68 0.21
CA ASN A 218 -9.03 -17.69 1.08
C ASN A 218 -9.39 -18.96 0.31
N ARG A 219 -9.49 -20.05 1.07
CA ARG A 219 -10.03 -21.32 0.59
C ARG A 219 -11.56 -21.26 0.70
N GLU A 220 -12.27 -21.69 -0.35
CA GLU A 220 -13.73 -21.75 -0.30
C GLU A 220 -14.19 -22.91 0.60
N PHE A 221 -15.29 -22.69 1.32
CA PHE A 221 -15.86 -23.71 2.21
C PHE A 221 -16.49 -24.88 1.43
N SER A 222 -17.05 -24.60 0.26
CA SER A 222 -17.76 -25.56 -0.60
C SER A 222 -16.84 -26.56 -1.29
N ASN A 223 -15.57 -26.20 -1.53
CA ASN A 223 -14.61 -27.06 -2.20
C ASN A 223 -13.19 -26.83 -1.62
N PRO A 224 -12.57 -27.86 -1.01
CA PRO A 224 -11.26 -27.71 -0.35
C PRO A 224 -10.11 -27.40 -1.30
N ASN A 225 -10.32 -27.58 -2.61
CA ASN A 225 -9.37 -27.29 -3.68
C ASN A 225 -9.65 -25.93 -4.35
N SER A 226 -10.69 -25.22 -3.94
CA SER A 226 -11.07 -23.92 -4.50
C SER A 226 -10.54 -22.78 -3.65
N TYR A 227 -9.98 -21.78 -4.32
CA TYR A 227 -9.41 -20.59 -3.71
C TYR A 227 -9.90 -19.34 -4.44
N ASN A 228 -10.05 -18.27 -3.68
CA ASN A 228 -10.52 -16.99 -4.18
C ASN A 228 -9.57 -15.89 -3.69
N LEU A 229 -8.97 -15.18 -4.63
CA LEU A 229 -8.15 -14.01 -4.42
C LEU A 229 -8.94 -12.79 -4.85
N ALA A 230 -8.97 -11.75 -4.02
CA ALA A 230 -9.49 -10.45 -4.39
C ALA A 230 -8.57 -9.34 -3.88
N LEU A 231 -8.16 -8.49 -4.81
CA LEU A 231 -7.43 -7.26 -4.57
C LEU A 231 -8.30 -6.09 -4.99
N ALA A 232 -8.81 -5.35 -4.00
CA ALA A 232 -9.76 -4.27 -4.21
C ALA A 232 -9.22 -2.96 -3.65
N VAL A 233 -9.43 -1.86 -4.39
CA VAL A 233 -9.29 -0.52 -3.81
C VAL A 233 -10.52 -0.28 -2.93
N GLN A 234 -10.30 0.12 -1.68
CA GLN A 234 -11.38 0.31 -0.72
C GLN A 234 -12.35 1.42 -1.18
N PRO A 235 -13.64 1.33 -0.82
CA PRO A 235 -14.58 2.41 -1.07
C PRO A 235 -14.06 3.74 -0.51
N LYS A 236 -14.08 4.78 -1.33
CA LYS A 236 -13.57 6.10 -0.95
C LYS A 236 -14.40 6.67 0.21
N THR A 237 -13.75 6.94 1.34
CA THR A 237 -14.28 7.79 2.41
C THR A 237 -14.62 9.19 1.87
N ALA A 238 -15.38 9.98 2.61
CA ALA A 238 -15.68 11.36 2.19
C ALA A 238 -14.41 12.21 1.95
N GLY A 239 -13.35 11.99 2.75
CA GLY A 239 -12.04 12.64 2.55
C GLY A 239 -11.34 12.17 1.28
N GLN A 240 -11.35 10.87 1.01
CA GLN A 240 -10.76 10.31 -0.21
C GLN A 240 -11.53 10.71 -1.48
N ARG A 241 -12.86 10.86 -1.40
CA ARG A 241 -13.67 11.41 -2.50
C ARG A 241 -13.24 12.84 -2.81
N ARG A 242 -13.14 13.71 -1.80
CA ARG A 242 -12.63 15.07 -1.98
C ARG A 242 -11.23 15.10 -2.60
N THR A 243 -10.32 14.25 -2.12
CA THR A 243 -8.98 14.11 -2.72
C THR A 243 -9.06 13.67 -4.18
N ALA A 244 -9.86 12.64 -4.50
CA ALA A 244 -10.02 12.17 -5.87
C ALA A 244 -10.62 13.24 -6.80
N ASP A 245 -11.60 14.00 -6.32
CA ASP A 245 -12.25 15.07 -7.07
C ASP A 245 -11.33 16.28 -7.24
N TYR A 246 -10.47 16.55 -6.25
CA TYR A 246 -9.44 17.58 -6.30
C TYR A 246 -8.26 17.18 -7.19
N PHE A 247 -7.89 15.91 -7.33
CA PHE A 247 -6.81 15.49 -8.22
C PHE A 247 -7.32 14.93 -9.56
N ASN A 248 -8.58 15.21 -9.92
CA ASN A 248 -9.11 14.81 -11.21
C ASN A 248 -8.43 15.61 -12.32
N ALA A 249 -7.60 14.93 -13.13
CA ALA A 249 -6.83 15.54 -14.21
C ALA A 249 -7.72 16.27 -15.23
N ASP A 250 -8.93 15.77 -15.51
CA ASP A 250 -9.87 16.42 -16.44
C ASP A 250 -10.30 17.80 -15.96
N ARG A 251 -10.26 18.05 -14.65
CA ARG A 251 -10.64 19.34 -14.04
C ARG A 251 -9.50 20.36 -14.04
N TRP A 252 -8.26 19.91 -13.89
CA TRP A 252 -7.09 20.80 -13.71
C TRP A 252 -6.21 20.91 -14.94
N PHE A 253 -6.21 19.87 -15.78
CA PHE A 253 -5.41 19.74 -16.98
C PHE A 253 -6.31 19.45 -18.18
N ALA A 254 -7.44 20.15 -18.30
CA ALA A 254 -8.18 20.20 -19.55
C ALA A 254 -7.23 20.68 -20.64
N LEU A 255 -6.69 19.74 -21.44
CA LEU A 255 -5.85 20.05 -22.58
C LEU A 255 -6.68 20.95 -23.50
N ALA A 256 -6.12 22.10 -23.89
CA ALA A 256 -6.81 22.98 -24.81
C ALA A 256 -7.21 22.18 -26.07
N PRO A 257 -8.41 22.40 -26.63
CA PRO A 257 -8.87 21.68 -27.80
C PRO A 257 -7.84 21.88 -28.93
N GLY A 258 -7.14 20.80 -29.27
CA GLY A 258 -5.97 20.82 -30.17
C GLY A 258 -4.75 20.02 -29.68
N PHE A 259 -4.69 19.66 -28.38
CA PHE A 259 -3.59 18.86 -27.80
C PHE A 259 -4.00 17.45 -27.33
N ALA A 260 -5.27 17.06 -27.51
CA ALA A 260 -5.67 15.67 -27.32
C ALA A 260 -5.14 14.84 -28.51
N SER A 261 -4.03 14.14 -28.31
CA SER A 261 -3.47 13.23 -29.31
C SER A 261 -4.30 11.95 -29.41
N ASN A 262 -4.43 11.47 -30.64
CA ASN A 262 -5.01 10.18 -31.07
C ASN A 262 -4.58 8.98 -30.22
#